data_AF-A0A443SBW7-F1
#
_entry.id   AF-A0A443SBW7-F1
#
_cell.length_a   1.000
_cell.length_b   1.000
_cell.length_c   1.000
_cell.angle_alpha   90.00
_cell.angle_beta   90.00
_cell.angle_gamma   90.00
#
_symmetry.space_group_name_H-M   'P 1'
#
loop_
_entity.id
_entity.type
_entity.pdbx_description
1 polymer ?
#
loop_
_entity_poly.entity_id
_entity_poly.type
_entity_poly.pdbx_seq_one_letter_code
_entity_poly.pdbx_strand_id
1 'polypeptide(L)'
;PRWFMKYQHVNPEEAVNIHEDVQSKFSVGVHWGTFALANEYYLDPPMKLREALEAKKIQLDSFVTFKHGETRVVTTDGSSIPQKPRRIRASKNEKT
;
A
#
# COMPACT_ATOMS: atom_id res chain seq x y z
N PRO A 1 -9.32 -7.19 -17.08
CA PRO A 1 -8.43 -8.27 -17.61
C PRO A 1 -7.16 -7.66 -18.21
N ARG A 2 -6.01 -8.36 -18.18
CA ARG A 2 -4.72 -7.79 -18.61
C ARG A 2 -4.70 -7.34 -20.06
N TRP A 3 -5.28 -8.12 -20.98
CA TRP A 3 -5.27 -7.80 -22.42
C TRP A 3 -5.85 -6.42 -22.75
N PHE A 4 -6.83 -5.95 -21.97
CA PHE A 4 -7.48 -4.65 -22.13
C PHE A 4 -6.84 -3.56 -21.26
N MET A 5 -6.59 -3.87 -19.99
CA MET A 5 -6.20 -2.87 -18.99
C MET A 5 -4.71 -2.53 -18.98
N LYS A 6 -3.84 -3.32 -19.63
CA LYS A 6 -2.37 -3.19 -19.48
C LYS A 6 -1.79 -1.83 -19.83
N TYR A 7 -2.41 -1.09 -20.74
CA TYR A 7 -1.91 0.22 -21.16
C TYR A 7 -2.31 1.34 -20.19
N GLN A 8 -3.27 1.08 -19.30
CA GLN A 8 -3.85 2.08 -18.40
C GLN A 8 -3.66 1.72 -16.92
N HIS A 9 -3.47 0.43 -16.61
CA HIS A 9 -3.40 -0.09 -15.25
C HIS A 9 -2.20 -1.03 -15.09
N VAL A 10 -1.41 -0.72 -14.08
CA VAL A 10 -0.30 -1.50 -13.58
C VAL A 10 -0.82 -2.67 -12.75
N ASN A 11 -0.29 -3.87 -12.97
CA ASN A 11 -0.53 -5.01 -12.08
C ASN A 11 0.49 -5.02 -10.90
N PRO A 12 0.33 -5.88 -9.87
CA PRO A 12 1.25 -5.89 -8.73
C PRO A 12 2.72 -6.16 -9.09
N GLU A 13 2.98 -7.00 -10.09
CA GLU A 13 4.35 -7.28 -10.56
C GLU A 13 4.99 -6.05 -11.21
N GLU A 14 4.26 -5.38 -12.11
CA GLU A 14 4.67 -4.13 -12.74
C GLU A 14 4.84 -3.02 -11.70
N ALA A 15 4.03 -3.00 -10.63
CA ALA A 15 4.20 -2.06 -9.54
C ALA A 15 5.54 -2.27 -8.80
N VAL A 16 5.94 -3.53 -8.61
CA VAL A 16 7.26 -3.86 -8.04
C VAL A 16 8.39 -3.45 -8.98
N ASN A 17 8.23 -3.63 -10.30
CA ASN A 17 9.20 -3.11 -11.28
C ASN A 17 9.35 -1.58 -11.14
N ILE A 18 8.24 -0.85 -11.06
CA ILE A 18 8.26 0.61 -10.89
C ILE A 18 8.95 1.00 -9.58
N HIS A 19 8.73 0.26 -8.48
CA HIS A 19 9.41 0.53 -7.20
C HIS A 19 10.94 0.48 -7.33
N GLU A 20 11.48 -0.50 -8.07
CA GLU A 20 12.91 -0.60 -8.36
C GLU A 20 13.38 0.48 -9.33
N ASP A 21 12.65 0.69 -10.43
CA ASP A 21 13.01 1.64 -11.50
C ASP A 21 13.15 3.07 -10.98
N VAL A 22 12.28 3.49 -10.05
CA VAL A 22 12.34 4.82 -9.42
C VAL A 22 13.26 4.87 -8.19
N GLN A 23 13.93 3.75 -7.86
CA GLN A 23 14.82 3.60 -6.71
C GLN A 23 14.15 4.00 -5.39
N SER A 24 12.87 3.64 -5.23
CA SER A 24 12.11 3.98 -4.04
C SER A 24 12.63 3.21 -2.83
N LYS A 25 12.82 3.91 -1.71
CA LYS A 25 13.09 3.25 -0.41
C LYS A 25 11.83 2.65 0.21
N PHE A 26 10.67 3.23 -0.08
CA PHE A 26 9.39 2.84 0.50
C PHE A 26 8.22 3.20 -0.42
N SER A 27 7.37 2.23 -0.73
CA SER A 27 6.16 2.41 -1.56
C SER A 27 4.89 1.98 -0.83
N VAL A 28 3.77 2.61 -1.18
CA VAL A 28 2.44 2.27 -0.64
C VAL A 28 1.52 1.84 -1.77
N GLY A 29 0.97 0.63 -1.65
CA GLY A 29 0.03 0.05 -2.62
C GLY A 29 -1.35 0.66 -2.43
N VAL A 30 -1.80 1.42 -3.42
CA VAL A 30 -3.10 2.12 -3.44
C VAL A 30 -4.03 1.52 -4.51
N HIS A 31 -5.25 2.06 -4.63
CA HIS A 31 -6.21 1.71 -5.69
C HIS A 31 -6.74 0.27 -5.68
N TRP A 32 -6.65 -0.43 -4.54
CA TRP A 32 -7.20 -1.77 -4.34
C TRP A 32 -8.28 -1.78 -3.23
N GLY A 33 -9.07 -2.85 -3.16
CA GLY A 33 -9.91 -3.18 -2.00
C GLY A 33 -11.05 -2.22 -1.65
N THR A 34 -11.41 -1.28 -2.53
CA THR A 34 -12.44 -0.25 -2.26
C THR A 34 -13.57 -0.26 -3.28
N PHE A 35 -13.25 -0.24 -4.59
CA PHE A 35 -14.25 -0.31 -5.66
C PHE A 35 -13.95 -1.49 -6.60
N ALA A 36 -14.99 -2.19 -7.04
CA ALA A 36 -14.88 -3.27 -8.01
C ALA A 36 -14.76 -2.70 -9.44
N LEU A 37 -13.59 -2.15 -9.78
CA LEU A 37 -13.31 -1.52 -11.08
C LEU A 37 -12.69 -2.48 -12.10
N ALA A 38 -12.27 -3.66 -11.65
CA ALA A 38 -11.71 -4.72 -12.48
C ALA A 38 -12.28 -6.08 -12.08
N ASN A 39 -12.12 -7.06 -12.98
CA ASN A 39 -12.60 -8.43 -12.79
C ASN A 39 -11.60 -9.29 -11.97
N GLU A 40 -10.94 -8.69 -10.99
CA GLU A 40 -10.04 -9.38 -10.06
C GLU A 40 -10.72 -9.56 -8.69
N TYR A 41 -10.33 -10.59 -7.95
CA TYR A 41 -10.81 -10.74 -6.59
C TYR A 41 -10.18 -9.65 -5.72
N TYR A 42 -11.00 -8.94 -4.93
CA TYR A 42 -10.59 -7.69 -4.27
C TYR A 42 -9.50 -7.85 -3.20
N LEU A 43 -9.23 -9.09 -2.74
CA LEU A 43 -8.12 -9.41 -1.81
C LEU A 43 -6.88 -9.97 -2.52
N ASP A 44 -6.92 -10.19 -3.83
CA ASP A 44 -5.76 -10.64 -4.60
C ASP A 44 -4.60 -9.62 -4.60
N PRO A 45 -4.82 -8.29 -4.73
CA PRO A 45 -3.72 -7.37 -4.95
C PRO A 45 -2.66 -7.37 -3.83
N PRO A 46 -3.02 -7.37 -2.53
CA PRO A 46 -2.03 -7.52 -1.45
C PRO A 46 -1.25 -8.83 -1.51
N MET A 47 -1.91 -9.95 -1.86
CA MET A 47 -1.25 -11.26 -1.96
C MET A 47 -0.26 -11.29 -3.12
N LYS A 48 -0.70 -10.86 -4.31
CA LYS A 48 0.14 -10.81 -5.53
C LYS A 48 1.29 -9.82 -5.40
N LEU A 49 1.10 -8.71 -4.67
CA LEU A 49 2.19 -7.80 -4.35
C LEU A 49 3.28 -8.52 -3.54
N ARG A 50 2.88 -9.24 -2.50
CA ARG A 50 3.82 -10.02 -1.68
C ARG A 50 4.56 -11.06 -2.52
N GLU A 51 3.85 -11.83 -3.34
CA GLU A 51 4.45 -12.84 -4.23
C GLU A 51 5.49 -12.20 -5.18
N ALA A 52 5.18 -11.04 -5.75
CA ALA A 52 6.08 -10.31 -6.64
C ALA A 52 7.35 -9.81 -5.91
N LEU A 53 7.21 -9.30 -4.69
CA LEU A 53 8.35 -8.89 -3.85
C LEU A 53 9.24 -10.08 -3.49
N GLU A 54 8.64 -11.20 -3.08
CA GLU A 54 9.37 -12.43 -2.76
C GLU A 54 10.12 -12.98 -3.99
N ALA A 55 9.48 -13.01 -5.15
CA ALA A 55 10.09 -13.45 -6.41
C ALA A 55 11.32 -12.62 -6.80
N LYS A 56 11.29 -11.31 -6.52
CA LYS A 56 12.39 -10.37 -6.77
C LYS A 56 13.38 -10.22 -5.62
N LYS A 57 13.14 -10.89 -4.49
CA LYS A 57 13.96 -10.80 -3.26
C LYS A 57 14.07 -9.36 -2.73
N ILE A 58 13.00 -8.60 -2.87
CA ILE A 58 12.86 -7.25 -2.31
C ILE A 58 12.32 -7.36 -0.88
N GLN A 59 12.73 -6.44 -0.01
CA GLN A 59 12.26 -6.41 1.38
C GLN A 59 10.75 -6.20 1.44
N LEU A 60 10.02 -7.08 2.12
CA LEU A 60 8.55 -7.01 2.17
C LEU A 60 8.02 -5.74 2.81
N ASP A 61 8.81 -5.12 3.69
CA ASP A 61 8.44 -3.88 4.37
C ASP A 61 8.76 -2.62 3.55
N SER A 62 9.46 -2.73 2.40
CA SER A 62 9.73 -1.59 1.51
C SER A 62 8.57 -1.29 0.56
N PHE A 63 7.60 -2.20 0.42
CA PHE A 63 6.39 -1.93 -0.37
C PHE A 63 5.17 -2.63 0.25
N VAL A 64 4.29 -1.84 0.85
CA VAL A 64 3.20 -2.35 1.69
C VAL A 64 1.84 -1.82 1.26
N THR A 65 0.79 -2.59 1.55
CA THR A 65 -0.61 -2.13 1.49
C THR A 65 -1.11 -1.82 2.90
N PHE A 66 -1.83 -0.72 3.06
CA PHE A 66 -2.40 -0.34 4.36
C PHE A 66 -3.83 -0.85 4.53
N LYS A 67 -4.23 -1.12 5.77
CA LYS A 67 -5.65 -1.25 6.12
C LYS A 67 -6.33 0.11 6.00
N HIS A 68 -7.63 0.14 5.73
CA HIS A 68 -8.40 1.38 5.73
C HIS A 68 -8.29 2.09 7.08
N GLY A 69 -7.82 3.33 7.07
CA GLY A 69 -7.60 4.14 8.27
C GLY A 69 -6.31 3.84 9.05
N GLU A 70 -5.43 2.98 8.55
CA GLU A 70 -4.11 2.75 9.15
C GLU A 70 -3.18 3.95 8.94
N THR A 71 -2.39 4.25 9.97
CA THR A 71 -1.33 5.27 9.93
C THR A 71 0.02 4.60 10.17
N ARG A 72 1.03 4.99 9.37
CA ARG A 72 2.44 4.62 9.60
C ARG A 72 3.32 5.85 9.58
N VAL A 73 4.43 5.79 10.33
CA VAL A 73 5.54 6.74 10.18
C VAL A 73 6.58 6.09 9.29
N VAL A 74 7.01 6.81 8.26
CA VAL A 74 8.12 6.41 7.40
C VAL A 74 9.33 7.26 7.77
N THR A 75 10.44 6.61 8.09
CA THR A 75 11.70 7.28 8.44
C THR A 75 12.59 7.45 7.20
N THR A 76 13.65 8.25 7.33
CA THR A 76 14.52 8.65 6.20
C THR A 76 15.33 7.50 5.58
N ASP A 77 15.48 6.40 6.32
CA ASP A 77 16.07 5.14 5.89
C ASP A 77 15.07 4.24 5.12
N GLY A 78 13.79 4.61 5.06
CA GLY A 78 12.74 3.86 4.36
C GLY A 78 12.02 2.83 5.22
N SER A 79 12.35 2.71 6.51
CA SER A 79 11.60 1.84 7.41
C SER A 79 10.24 2.45 7.75
N SER A 80 9.22 1.59 7.98
CA SER A 80 7.87 2.02 8.35
C SER A 80 7.44 1.44 9.68
N ILE A 81 6.91 2.29 10.55
CA ILE A 81 6.47 1.91 11.90
C ILE A 81 4.95 2.12 12.00
N PRO A 82 4.16 1.05 12.32
CA PRO A 82 2.74 1.19 12.58
C PRO A 82 2.48 2.13 13.76
N GLN A 83 1.63 3.14 13.55
CA GLN A 83 1.19 4.03 14.62
C GLN A 83 -0.01 3.44 15.35
N LYS A 84 -0.01 3.52 16.69
CA LYS A 84 -1.23 3.24 17.45
C LYS A 84 -2.28 4.33 17.16
N PRO A 85 -3.58 4.00 17.09
CA PRO A 85 -4.63 5.00 16.92
C PRO A 85 -4.50 6.09 18.00
N ARG A 86 -4.32 7.35 17.59
CA ARG A 86 -4.36 8.47 18.55
C ARG A 86 -5.79 8.59 19.08
N ARG A 87 -5.97 8.38 20.39
CA ARG A 87 -7.23 8.74 21.06
C ARG A 87 -7.42 10.25 20.93
N ILE A 88 -8.46 10.66 20.21
CA ILE A 88 -8.93 12.05 20.23
C ILE A 88 -9.47 12.29 21.64
N ARG A 89 -8.81 13.15 22.42
CA ARG A 89 -9.41 13.68 23.65
C ARG A 89 -10.49 14.65 23.22
N ALA A 90 -11.75 14.34 23.50
CA ALA A 90 -12.82 15.32 23.38
C ALA A 90 -12.50 16.50 24.30
N SER A 91 -12.38 17.71 23.73
CA SER A 91 -12.29 18.94 24.51
C SER A 91 -13.59 19.09 25.27
N LYS A 92 -13.57 18.93 26.59
CA LYS A 92 -14.66 19.42 27.44
C LYS A 92 -14.56 20.95 27.41
N ASN A 93 -15.31 21.58 26.51
CA ASN A 93 -15.57 23.02 26.63
C ASN A 93 -16.59 23.20 27.75
N GLU A 94 -16.07 23.38 28.97
CA GLU A 94 -16.83 23.81 30.13
C GLU A 94 -17.16 25.30 29.93
N LYS A 95 -18.44 25.58 29.64
CA LYS A 95 -18.98 26.95 29.59
C LYS A 95 -19.14 27.43 31.03
N THR A 96 -18.36 28.45 31.41
CA THR A 96 -18.76 29.42 32.44
C THR A 96 -19.65 30.50 31.84
#